data_AF-A0A7Y6QU36-F1
#
_entry.id   AF-A0A7Y6QU36-F1
#
_cell.length_a   1.000
_cell.length_b   1.000
_cell.length_c   1.000
_cell.angle_alpha   90.00
_cell.angle_beta   90.00
_cell.angle_gamma   90.00
#
_symmetry.space_group_name_H-M   'P 1'
#
loop_
_entity.id
_entity.type
_entity.pdbx_description
1 polymer ?
#
loop_
_entity_poly.entity_id
_entity_poly.type
_entity_poly.pdbx_seq_one_letter_code
_entity_poly.pdbx_strand_id
1 'polypeptide(L)'
;MKQMLFASLLAAGLCGSAAAQTTPPDTAKHQRQELARGDPARWYKEDRGSKAQLATLRKEIGAALNEALADCRQQPAAERRDCLTAARQTYRDDMANLVQLNADAHQPPKIDVTGE
;
A
#
# COMPACT_ATOMS: atom_id res chain seq x y z
N MET A 1 5.95 46.37 31.17
CA MET A 1 6.90 45.58 31.99
C MET A 1 6.13 44.60 32.87
N LYS A 2 6.13 43.31 32.54
CA LYS A 2 6.45 42.20 33.46
C LYS A 2 6.41 40.92 32.63
N GLN A 3 7.58 40.39 32.32
CA GLN A 3 7.73 39.01 31.88
C GLN A 3 7.33 38.10 33.04
N MET A 4 6.55 37.06 32.76
CA MET A 4 6.62 35.84 33.55
C MET A 4 6.68 34.65 32.58
N LEU A 5 7.92 34.27 32.30
CA LEU A 5 8.25 32.90 31.92
C LEU A 5 8.12 32.05 33.19
N PHE A 6 7.26 31.04 33.14
CA PHE A 6 7.40 29.84 33.97
C PHE A 6 7.40 28.64 33.03
N ALA A 7 8.60 28.19 32.71
CA ALA A 7 8.86 26.85 32.21
C ALA A 7 8.88 25.89 33.40
N SER A 8 8.13 24.79 33.32
CA SER A 8 8.23 23.54 34.10
C SER A 8 6.99 22.70 33.75
N LEU A 9 7.00 21.40 33.52
CA LEU A 9 8.01 20.35 33.40
C LEU A 9 7.23 19.14 32.83
N LEU A 10 7.92 18.29 32.08
CA LEU A 10 7.48 16.97 31.61
C LEU A 10 6.51 16.26 32.57
N ALA A 11 5.34 15.88 32.05
CA ALA A 11 4.65 14.65 32.45
C ALA A 11 4.49 13.77 31.20
N ALA A 12 5.63 13.30 30.68
CA ALA A 12 5.67 12.12 29.84
C ALA A 12 5.34 10.93 30.75
N GLY A 13 4.10 10.44 30.71
CA GLY A 13 3.68 9.40 31.64
C GLY A 13 2.25 8.90 31.48
N LEU A 14 1.77 8.70 30.24
CA LEU A 14 0.53 7.95 29.97
C LEU A 14 0.60 7.09 28.69
N CYS A 15 1.81 6.73 28.23
CA CYS A 15 1.98 5.59 27.31
C CYS A 15 2.22 4.33 28.15
N GLY A 16 1.17 3.79 28.78
CA GLY A 16 1.34 2.75 29.79
C GLY A 16 0.14 1.85 30.06
N SER A 17 -0.72 1.58 29.06
CA SER A 17 -1.69 0.48 29.15
C SER A 17 -2.19 0.04 27.77
N ALA A 18 -1.28 -0.54 26.98
CA ALA A 18 -1.65 -1.42 25.88
C ALA A 18 -1.54 -2.87 26.35
N ALA A 19 -2.54 -3.37 27.09
CA ALA A 19 -2.65 -4.79 27.39
C ALA A 19 -4.08 -5.21 27.73
N ALA A 20 -5.05 -4.87 26.88
CA ALA A 20 -6.18 -5.77 26.70
C ALA A 20 -5.78 -6.73 25.57
N GLN A 21 -5.38 -7.96 25.92
CA GLN A 21 -5.25 -9.01 24.91
C GLN A 21 -6.65 -9.30 24.37
N THR A 22 -7.01 -8.65 23.26
CA THR A 22 -8.29 -8.81 22.56
C THR A 22 -8.34 -10.08 21.71
N THR A 23 -7.26 -10.87 21.70
CA THR A 23 -7.14 -12.11 20.95
C THR A 23 -7.83 -13.25 21.72
N PRO A 24 -8.91 -13.84 21.18
CA PRO A 24 -9.56 -15.00 21.81
C PRO A 24 -8.56 -16.14 22.07
N PRO A 25 -8.77 -16.97 23.10
CA PRO A 25 -7.81 -17.99 23.51
C PRO A 25 -7.48 -19.00 22.39
N ASP A 26 -8.45 -19.33 21.54
CA ASP A 26 -8.23 -20.20 20.38
C ASP A 26 -7.34 -19.54 19.34
N THR A 27 -7.52 -18.24 19.07
CA THR A 27 -6.65 -17.46 18.19
C THR A 27 -5.24 -17.35 18.75
N ALA A 28 -5.09 -17.18 20.07
CA ALA A 28 -3.78 -17.15 20.72
C ALA A 28 -3.07 -18.51 20.67
N LYS A 29 -3.81 -19.62 20.75
CA LYS A 29 -3.28 -20.97 20.53
C LYS A 29 -2.84 -21.14 19.08
N HIS A 30 -3.67 -20.74 18.12
CA HIS A 30 -3.35 -20.83 16.71
C HIS A 30 -2.12 -19.98 16.35
N GLN A 31 -2.05 -18.75 16.84
CA GLN A 31 -0.88 -17.88 16.63
C GLN A 31 0.41 -18.50 17.15
N ARG A 32 0.40 -19.11 18.35
CA ARG A 32 1.57 -19.83 18.88
C ARG A 32 2.00 -21.00 17.98
N GLN A 33 1.04 -21.70 17.39
CA GLN A 33 1.33 -22.79 16.46
C GLN A 33 1.98 -22.28 15.17
N GLU A 34 1.46 -21.20 14.59
CA GLU A 34 2.05 -20.60 13.38
C GLU A 34 3.44 -20.00 13.65
N LEU A 35 3.64 -19.35 14.80
CA LEU A 35 4.96 -18.86 15.21
C LEU A 35 5.97 -20.01 15.39
N ALA A 36 5.54 -21.13 15.98
CA ALA A 36 6.39 -22.31 16.12
C ALA A 36 6.70 -22.98 14.76
N ARG A 37 5.80 -22.85 13.78
CA ARG A 37 6.00 -23.32 12.40
C ARG A 37 7.02 -22.47 11.64
N GLY A 38 7.18 -21.21 12.05
CA GLY A 38 8.03 -20.22 11.40
C GLY A 38 7.42 -19.71 10.10
N ASP A 39 8.10 -18.74 9.49
CA ASP A 39 7.64 -18.14 8.24
C ASP A 39 7.66 -19.17 7.10
N PRO A 40 6.63 -19.20 6.25
CA PRO A 40 6.63 -20.01 5.05
C PRO A 40 7.84 -19.67 4.16
N ALA A 41 8.58 -20.67 3.69
CA ALA A 41 9.74 -20.48 2.81
C ALA A 41 9.43 -19.61 1.57
N ARG A 42 8.17 -19.63 1.10
CA ARG A 42 7.71 -18.78 -0.01
C ARG A 42 7.89 -17.28 0.26
N TRP A 43 7.82 -16.83 1.51
CA TRP A 43 7.94 -15.40 1.87
C TRP A 43 9.31 -14.84 1.55
N TYR A 44 10.34 -15.69 1.56
CA TYR A 44 11.71 -15.31 1.20
C TYR A 44 12.01 -15.49 -0.28
N LYS A 45 11.07 -16.05 -1.05
CA LYS A 45 11.21 -16.16 -2.49
C LYS A 45 10.66 -14.89 -3.12
N GLU A 46 11.57 -14.03 -3.52
CA GLU A 46 11.20 -12.87 -4.31
C GLU A 46 10.54 -13.31 -5.63
N ASP A 47 9.41 -12.70 -5.97
CA ASP A 47 8.72 -12.90 -7.25
C ASP A 47 9.46 -12.17 -8.39
N ARG A 48 10.75 -12.49 -8.59
CA ARG A 48 11.63 -11.78 -9.53
C ARG A 48 11.49 -12.21 -10.99
N GLY A 49 10.68 -13.22 -11.28
CA GLY A 49 10.51 -13.65 -12.67
C GLY A 49 9.73 -12.60 -13.44
N SER A 50 10.22 -12.17 -14.60
CA SER A 50 9.50 -11.23 -15.48
C SER A 50 8.05 -11.68 -15.75
N LYS A 51 7.84 -12.99 -15.91
CA LYS A 51 6.49 -13.59 -16.04
C LYS A 51 5.62 -13.39 -14.79
N ALA A 52 6.20 -13.54 -13.59
CA ALA A 52 5.50 -13.34 -12.33
C ALA A 52 5.16 -11.87 -12.12
N GLN A 53 6.12 -10.97 -12.37
CA GLN A 53 5.91 -9.52 -12.31
C GLN A 53 4.79 -9.07 -13.26
N LEU A 54 4.80 -9.50 -14.52
CA LEU A 54 3.72 -9.20 -15.48
C LEU A 54 2.38 -9.81 -15.06
N ALA A 55 2.37 -10.97 -14.40
CA ALA A 55 1.13 -11.56 -13.88
C ALA A 55 0.58 -10.76 -12.69
N THR A 56 1.46 -10.26 -11.82
CA THR A 56 1.12 -9.36 -10.72
C THR A 56 0.60 -8.02 -11.25
N LEU A 57 1.32 -7.39 -12.19
CA LEU A 57 0.94 -6.10 -12.75
C LEU A 57 -0.45 -6.13 -13.42
N ARG A 58 -0.82 -7.23 -14.10
CA ARG A 58 -2.19 -7.39 -14.64
C ARG A 58 -3.25 -7.36 -13.53
N LYS A 59 -2.97 -7.96 -12.37
CA LYS A 59 -3.90 -7.95 -11.23
C LYS A 59 -3.99 -6.55 -10.64
N GLU A 60 -2.87 -5.86 -10.54
CA GLU A 60 -2.80 -4.49 -10.03
C GLU A 60 -3.55 -3.52 -10.92
N ILE A 61 -3.39 -3.59 -12.26
CA ILE A 61 -4.17 -2.80 -13.22
C ILE A 61 -5.67 -3.08 -13.09
N GLY A 62 -6.06 -4.36 -12.91
CA GLY A 62 -7.46 -4.74 -12.67
C GLY A 62 -8.01 -4.20 -11.35
N ALA A 63 -7.21 -4.21 -10.29
CA ALA A 63 -7.57 -3.64 -9.00
C ALA A 63 -7.73 -2.11 -9.09
N ALA A 64 -6.79 -1.43 -9.76
CA ALA A 64 -6.84 0.00 -10.00
C ALA A 64 -8.08 0.42 -10.80
N LEU A 65 -8.48 -0.37 -11.82
CA LEU A 65 -9.76 -0.13 -12.51
C LEU A 65 -10.95 -0.25 -11.54
N ASN A 66 -10.99 -1.26 -10.69
CA ASN A 66 -12.10 -1.45 -9.75
C ASN A 66 -12.22 -0.30 -8.74
N GLU A 67 -11.07 0.19 -8.27
CA GLU A 67 -10.98 1.37 -7.40
C GLU A 67 -11.47 2.62 -8.14
N ALA A 68 -10.94 2.90 -9.33
CA ALA A 68 -11.39 4.03 -10.15
C ALA A 68 -12.90 3.97 -10.47
N LEU A 69 -13.45 2.79 -10.76
CA LEU A 69 -14.89 2.60 -10.96
C LEU A 69 -15.69 2.84 -9.68
N ALA A 70 -15.14 2.52 -8.51
CA ALA A 70 -15.76 2.83 -7.22
C ALA A 70 -15.80 4.33 -6.97
N ASP A 71 -14.71 5.03 -7.25
CA ASP A 71 -14.62 6.48 -7.12
C ASP A 71 -15.56 7.19 -8.09
N CYS A 72 -15.64 6.72 -9.35
CA CYS A 72 -16.58 7.27 -10.33
C CYS A 72 -18.04 7.15 -9.88
N ARG A 73 -18.40 6.14 -9.07
CA ARG A 73 -19.76 6.02 -8.52
C ARG A 73 -20.08 7.10 -7.50
N GLN A 74 -19.07 7.64 -6.82
CA GLN A 74 -19.22 8.75 -5.86
C GLN A 74 -19.32 10.12 -6.55
N GLN A 75 -18.93 10.21 -7.84
CA GLN A 75 -19.00 11.46 -8.59
C GLN A 75 -20.45 11.90 -8.90
N PRO A 76 -20.68 13.23 -9.05
CA PRO A 76 -21.95 13.76 -9.53
C PRO A 76 -22.39 13.12 -10.86
N ALA A 77 -23.70 13.02 -11.08
CA ALA A 77 -24.26 12.36 -12.27
C ALA A 77 -23.74 12.95 -13.59
N ALA A 78 -23.50 14.27 -13.63
CA ALA A 78 -22.97 14.97 -14.78
C ALA A 78 -21.55 14.52 -15.17
N GLU A 79 -20.72 14.19 -14.19
CA GLU A 79 -19.29 13.85 -14.37
C GLU A 79 -19.04 12.34 -14.42
N ARG A 80 -19.97 11.55 -13.85
CA ARG A 80 -19.84 10.10 -13.70
C ARG A 80 -19.56 9.37 -15.02
N ARG A 81 -20.25 9.73 -16.09
CA ARG A 81 -20.10 9.04 -17.40
C ARG A 81 -18.72 9.28 -18.01
N ASP A 82 -18.19 10.48 -17.86
CA ASP A 82 -16.86 10.82 -18.37
C ASP A 82 -15.78 10.15 -17.50
N CYS A 83 -15.95 10.14 -16.17
CA CYS A 83 -15.10 9.38 -15.25
C CYS A 83 -15.04 7.89 -15.61
N LEU A 84 -16.20 7.24 -15.79
CA LEU A 84 -16.27 5.81 -16.15
C LEU A 84 -15.59 5.51 -17.49
N THR A 85 -15.65 6.47 -18.43
CA THR A 85 -15.01 6.33 -19.73
C THR A 85 -13.49 6.45 -19.59
N ALA A 86 -13.02 7.46 -18.85
CA ALA A 86 -11.61 7.66 -18.56
C ALA A 86 -11.00 6.45 -17.83
N ALA A 87 -11.63 5.95 -16.76
CA ALA A 87 -11.15 4.78 -16.01
C ALA A 87 -10.97 3.54 -16.90
N ARG A 88 -11.95 3.28 -17.78
CA ARG A 88 -11.86 2.16 -18.74
C ARG A 88 -10.80 2.41 -19.82
N GLN A 89 -10.57 3.66 -20.20
CA GLN A 89 -9.53 3.99 -21.16
C GLN A 89 -8.15 3.76 -20.54
N THR A 90 -7.91 4.26 -19.33
CA THR A 90 -6.68 4.01 -18.56
C THR A 90 -6.39 2.51 -18.45
N TYR A 91 -7.38 1.69 -18.09
CA TYR A 91 -7.21 0.24 -18.06
C TYR A 91 -6.74 -0.35 -19.41
N ARG A 92 -7.33 0.10 -20.53
CA ARG A 92 -6.93 -0.38 -21.87
C ARG A 92 -5.50 0.05 -22.19
N ASP A 93 -5.16 1.29 -21.89
CA ASP A 93 -3.84 1.85 -22.16
C ASP A 93 -2.77 1.14 -21.32
N ASP A 94 -3.04 0.90 -20.04
CA ASP A 94 -2.13 0.17 -19.15
C ASP A 94 -1.94 -1.28 -19.60
N MET A 95 -3.02 -1.95 -19.99
CA MET A 95 -2.93 -3.33 -20.52
C MET A 95 -2.19 -3.40 -21.85
N ALA A 96 -2.32 -2.39 -22.71
CA ALA A 96 -1.57 -2.30 -23.96
C ALA A 96 -0.07 -2.03 -23.73
N ASN A 97 0.26 -1.29 -22.66
CA ASN A 97 1.62 -0.89 -22.32
C ASN A 97 2.27 -1.74 -21.21
N LEU A 98 1.66 -2.89 -20.86
CA LEU A 98 2.02 -3.71 -19.71
C LEU A 98 3.53 -4.02 -19.59
N VAL A 99 4.19 -4.32 -20.71
CA VAL A 99 5.63 -4.65 -20.71
C VAL A 99 6.48 -3.43 -20.38
N GLN A 100 6.14 -2.27 -20.94
CA GLN A 100 6.84 -1.02 -20.68
C GLN A 100 6.63 -0.57 -19.23
N LEU A 101 5.38 -0.60 -18.76
CA LEU A 101 5.05 -0.30 -17.35
C LEU A 101 5.83 -1.19 -16.38
N ASN A 102 5.95 -2.49 -16.68
CA ASN A 102 6.75 -3.39 -15.87
C ASN A 102 8.25 -3.04 -15.91
N ALA A 103 8.78 -2.64 -17.05
CA ALA A 103 10.18 -2.24 -17.18
C ALA A 103 10.47 -0.96 -16.38
N ASP A 104 9.59 0.03 -16.48
CA ASP A 104 9.71 1.32 -15.78
C ASP A 104 9.64 1.13 -14.25
N ALA A 105 8.72 0.29 -13.77
CA ALA A 105 8.55 0.01 -12.33
C ALA A 105 9.77 -0.66 -11.69
N HIS A 106 10.57 -1.38 -12.48
CA HIS A 106 11.77 -2.08 -12.01
C HIS A 106 13.07 -1.42 -12.46
N GLN A 107 13.00 -0.24 -13.07
CA GLN A 107 14.19 0.52 -13.41
C GLN A 107 14.81 1.08 -12.13
N PRO A 108 16.12 0.85 -11.87
CA PRO A 108 16.78 1.45 -10.72
C PRO A 108 16.72 2.99 -10.83
N PRO A 109 16.52 3.71 -9.72
CA PRO A 109 16.48 5.17 -9.74
C PRO A 109 17.79 5.71 -10.31
N LYS A 110 17.69 6.66 -11.24
CA LYS A 110 18.83 7.44 -11.68
C LYS A 110 19.15 8.44 -10.57
N ILE A 111 20.06 8.07 -9.67
CA ILE A 111 20.60 9.02 -8.72
C ILE A 111 21.62 9.86 -9.49
N ASP A 112 21.23 11.08 -9.84
CA ASP A 112 22.17 12.08 -10.31
C ASP A 112 23.02 12.54 -9.12
N VAL A 113 24.28 12.14 -9.11
CA VAL A 113 25.25 12.51 -8.07
C VAL A 113 26.01 13.80 -8.42
N THR A 114 25.67 14.48 -9.52
CA THR A 114 26.21 15.80 -9.83
C THR A 114 25.27 16.88 -9.30
N GLY A 115 25.44 17.20 -8.02
CA GLY A 115 24.97 18.47 -7.47
C GLY A 115 25.85 19.60 -8.02
N GLU A 116 25.37 20.27 -9.05
CA GLU A 116 25.80 21.64 -9.39
C GLU A 116 24.88 22.67 -8.73
#